data_AF-A0A933XQ77-F1
#
_entry.id   AF-A0A933XQ77-F1
#
_cell.length_a   1.000
_cell.length_b   1.000
_cell.length_c   1.000
_cell.angle_alpha   90.00
_cell.angle_beta   90.00
_cell.angle_gamma   90.00
#
_symmetry.space_group_name_H-M   'P 1'
#
loop_
_entity.id
_entity.type
_entity.pdbx_description
1 polymer ?
#
loop_
_entity_poly.entity_id
_entity_poly.type
_entity_poly.pdbx_seq_one_letter_code
_entity_poly.pdbx_strand_id
1 'polypeptide(L)'
;MAVEKPTGSEALAILQAAQEAGHLPEGFIEQQLAAMRGETGEQALAAAHVDGAPGKKELSPEESAKLLAILKGRFERNKSLHPTVRWSAVEKSLKAATPEVLFGLYKMEETGGEPDVFMDERNAFVFGDCSAESPSGRRNVVFDKEVEQYASGFNGNAVDMAETMGVELMDEAQYRALQELLPVDAKTWIWLKTPKNVRKVGDALYGFRHVSSVGVLQRAVDNHGGYGAFRAALRVKKVT
;
A
#
# COMPACT_ATOMS: atom_id res chain seq x y z
N MET A 1 11.80 27.52 -33.64
CA MET A 1 12.07 28.32 -32.43
C MET A 1 11.87 27.40 -31.24
N ALA A 2 12.91 27.12 -30.46
CA ALA A 2 12.77 26.36 -29.23
C ALA A 2 12.09 27.24 -28.20
N VAL A 3 10.95 26.80 -27.65
CA VAL A 3 10.31 27.47 -26.51
C VAL A 3 11.15 27.12 -25.29
N GLU A 4 11.91 28.08 -24.78
CA GLU A 4 12.66 27.91 -23.53
C GLU A 4 11.67 27.60 -22.40
N LYS A 5 12.00 26.59 -21.59
CA LYS A 5 11.17 26.24 -20.45
C LYS A 5 11.26 27.37 -19.41
N PRO A 6 10.12 27.77 -18.81
CA PRO A 6 10.12 28.84 -17.82
C PRO A 6 11.03 28.47 -16.65
N THR A 7 11.80 29.46 -16.20
CA THR A 7 12.58 29.40 -14.97
C THR A 7 11.65 29.18 -13.76
N GLY A 8 12.21 28.73 -12.63
CA GLY A 8 11.41 28.47 -11.42
C GLY A 8 10.62 29.69 -10.93
N SER A 9 11.12 30.91 -11.13
CA SER A 9 10.42 32.15 -10.81
C SER A 9 9.26 32.45 -11.78
N GLU A 10 9.42 32.12 -13.07
CA GLU A 10 8.37 32.32 -14.07
C GLU A 10 7.23 31.30 -13.91
N ALA A 11 7.58 30.04 -13.57
CA ALA A 11 6.59 29.01 -13.26
C ALA A 11 5.72 29.39 -12.05
N LEU A 12 6.32 29.99 -11.01
CA LEU A 12 5.59 30.43 -9.82
C LEU A 12 4.63 31.58 -10.12
N ALA A 13 5.06 32.56 -10.94
CA ALA A 13 4.20 33.67 -11.36
C ALA A 13 2.98 33.21 -12.18
N ILE A 14 3.15 32.19 -13.03
CA ILE A 14 2.05 31.60 -13.80
C ILE A 14 1.03 30.91 -12.88
N LEU A 15 1.50 30.18 -11.87
CA LEU A 15 0.63 29.52 -10.91
C LEU A 15 -0.16 30.53 -10.05
N GLN A 16 0.49 31.61 -9.62
CA GLN A 16 -0.14 32.69 -8.86
C GLN A 16 -1.30 33.32 -9.64
N ALA A 17 -1.06 33.65 -10.92
CA ALA A 17 -2.08 34.22 -11.80
C ALA A 17 -3.25 33.25 -12.04
N ALA A 18 -2.99 31.94 -12.13
CA ALA A 18 -4.03 30.93 -12.30
C ALA A 18 -4.90 30.76 -11.03
N GLN A 19 -4.33 30.93 -9.83
CA GLN A 19 -5.09 30.89 -8.58
C GLN A 19 -5.95 32.16 -8.40
N GLU A 20 -5.42 33.34 -8.74
CA GLU A 20 -6.18 34.60 -8.73
C GLU A 20 -7.33 34.60 -9.75
N ALA A 21 -7.16 33.92 -10.88
CA ALA A 21 -8.22 33.71 -11.87
C ALA A 21 -9.25 32.63 -11.46
N GLY A 22 -9.11 32.02 -10.28
CA GLY A 22 -10.02 30.98 -9.77
C GLY A 22 -9.91 29.63 -10.49
N HIS A 23 -8.84 29.42 -11.26
CA HIS A 23 -8.60 28.15 -11.97
C HIS A 23 -7.89 27.11 -11.10
N LEU A 24 -7.36 27.52 -9.94
CA LEU A 24 -6.73 26.63 -8.97
C LEU A 24 -7.40 26.81 -7.60
N PRO A 25 -7.53 25.73 -6.81
CA PRO A 25 -8.03 25.81 -5.44
C PRO A 25 -7.15 26.73 -4.58
N GLU A 26 -7.77 27.43 -3.62
CA GLU A 26 -7.00 28.15 -2.59
C GLU A 26 -6.04 27.21 -1.87
N GLY A 27 -4.80 27.66 -1.65
CA GLY A 27 -3.75 26.89 -0.98
C GLY A 27 -2.97 25.91 -1.88
N PHE A 28 -3.34 25.77 -3.17
CA PHE A 28 -2.64 24.86 -4.10
C PHE A 28 -1.16 25.23 -4.28
N ILE A 29 -0.84 26.52 -4.38
CA ILE A 29 0.54 26.98 -4.55
C ILE A 29 1.37 26.73 -3.29
N GLU A 30 0.80 26.99 -2.11
CA GLU A 30 1.48 26.73 -0.83
C GLU A 30 1.79 25.24 -0.65
N GLN A 31 0.87 24.36 -1.07
CA GLN A 31 1.07 22.92 -1.03
C GLN A 31 2.19 22.45 -1.97
N GLN A 32 2.31 23.05 -3.16
CA GLN A 32 3.41 22.79 -4.10
C GLN A 32 4.75 23.32 -3.58
N LEU A 33 4.77 24.52 -2.98
CA LEU A 33 5.97 25.11 -2.39
C LEU A 33 6.46 24.32 -1.16
N ALA A 34 5.56 23.84 -0.31
CA ALA A 34 5.88 22.98 0.84
C ALA A 34 6.48 21.64 0.37
N ALA A 35 5.93 21.05 -0.70
CA ALA A 35 6.47 19.84 -1.31
C ALA A 35 7.88 20.05 -1.89
N MET A 36 8.17 21.23 -2.48
CA MET A 36 9.52 21.55 -2.99
C MET A 36 10.54 21.89 -1.90
N ARG A 37 10.11 22.41 -0.75
CA ARG A 37 11.00 22.72 0.39
C ARG A 37 11.37 21.50 1.21
N GLY A 38 10.81 20.32 0.90
CA GLY A 38 11.00 19.12 1.71
C GLY A 38 10.37 19.26 3.11
N GLU A 39 9.43 20.19 3.28
CA GLU A 39 8.65 20.33 4.50
C GLU A 39 7.51 19.30 4.46
N THR A 40 7.90 18.02 4.40
CA THR A 40 7.01 16.89 4.57
C THR A 40 6.67 16.75 6.05
N GLY A 41 5.43 17.03 6.44
CA GLY A 41 4.67 16.27 7.46
C GLY A 41 5.23 16.10 8.88
N GLU A 42 6.42 16.61 9.22
CA GLU A 42 7.08 16.30 10.50
C GLU A 42 6.48 17.11 11.66
N GLN A 43 5.81 18.23 11.37
CA GLN A 43 5.13 19.05 12.38
C GLN A 43 3.63 18.73 12.55
N ALA A 44 3.02 17.93 11.67
CA ALA A 44 1.68 17.39 11.89
C ALA A 44 1.70 16.05 12.65
N LEU A 45 2.85 15.38 12.70
CA LEU A 45 3.09 14.17 13.51
C LEU A 45 3.39 14.46 14.99
N ALA A 46 3.64 15.71 15.36
CA ALA A 46 3.91 16.10 16.76
C ALA A 46 2.69 16.03 17.71
N ALA A 47 1.49 15.70 17.21
CA ALA A 47 0.30 15.48 18.03
C ALA A 47 -0.11 14.00 18.18
N ALA A 48 0.64 13.06 17.58
CA ALA A 48 0.39 11.62 17.74
C ALA A 48 1.62 10.97 18.37
N HIS A 49 1.60 10.92 19.70
CA HIS A 49 2.62 10.30 20.53
C HIS A 49 2.60 8.77 20.34
N VAL A 50 3.59 8.21 19.63
CA VAL A 50 4.17 6.89 19.95
C VAL A 50 5.64 6.90 19.54
N ASP A 51 6.52 6.66 20.52
CA ASP A 51 7.97 6.51 20.35
C ASP A 51 8.32 5.45 19.29
N GLY A 52 9.25 5.80 18.39
CA GLY A 52 9.73 4.95 17.31
C GLY A 52 11.25 4.87 17.22
N ALA A 53 11.93 4.63 18.34
CA ALA A 53 13.18 3.84 18.34
C ALA A 53 12.86 2.43 17.75
N PRO A 54 13.82 1.55 17.41
CA PRO A 54 13.51 0.22 16.85
C PRO A 54 12.75 -0.62 17.89
N GLY A 55 11.43 -0.46 17.88
CA GLY A 55 10.50 -0.94 18.87
C GLY A 55 10.02 -2.35 18.54
N LYS A 56 9.65 -3.08 19.58
CA LYS A 56 9.09 -4.43 19.48
C LYS A 56 7.84 -4.38 18.59
N LYS A 57 7.75 -5.26 17.57
CA LYS A 57 6.60 -5.38 16.66
C LYS A 57 5.39 -6.03 17.37
N GLU A 58 4.84 -5.32 18.37
CA GLU A 58 3.80 -5.82 19.28
C GLU A 58 2.81 -4.70 19.60
N LEU A 59 1.52 -5.05 19.65
CA LEU A 59 0.44 -4.13 20.03
C LEU A 59 0.18 -4.22 21.53
N SER A 60 -0.26 -3.11 22.12
CA SER A 60 -0.89 -3.15 23.44
C SER A 60 -2.19 -3.97 23.41
N PRO A 61 -2.69 -4.44 24.57
CA PRO A 61 -3.98 -5.12 24.65
C PRO A 61 -5.15 -4.28 24.12
N GLU A 62 -5.12 -2.95 24.33
CA GLU A 62 -6.16 -2.03 23.86
C GLU A 62 -6.14 -1.89 22.34
N GLU A 63 -4.97 -1.68 21.75
CA GLU A 63 -4.80 -1.63 20.28
C GLU A 63 -5.23 -2.94 19.63
N SER A 64 -4.84 -4.07 20.23
CA SER A 64 -5.23 -5.40 19.76
C SER A 64 -6.75 -5.57 19.78
N ALA A 65 -7.41 -5.18 20.87
CA ALA A 65 -8.87 -5.26 20.98
C ALA A 65 -9.58 -4.36 19.95
N LYS A 66 -9.07 -3.13 19.75
CA LYS A 66 -9.58 -2.18 18.76
C LYS A 66 -9.43 -2.72 17.34
N LEU A 67 -8.26 -3.25 17.00
CA LEU A 67 -8.00 -3.88 15.70
C LEU A 67 -8.97 -5.04 15.45
N LEU A 68 -9.13 -5.95 16.41
CA LEU A 68 -10.06 -7.09 16.28
C LEU A 68 -11.51 -6.64 16.07
N ALA A 69 -11.95 -5.57 16.73
CA ALA A 69 -13.29 -5.01 16.54
C ALA A 69 -13.48 -4.44 15.12
N ILE A 70 -12.46 -3.74 14.59
CA ILE A 70 -12.48 -3.20 13.22
C ILE A 70 -12.54 -4.36 12.20
N LEU A 71 -11.64 -5.33 12.34
CA LEU A 71 -11.59 -6.51 11.47
C LEU A 71 -12.91 -7.28 11.48
N LYS A 72 -13.50 -7.49 12.66
CA LYS A 72 -14.81 -8.15 12.80
C LYS A 72 -15.89 -7.40 12.05
N GLY A 73 -16.01 -6.10 12.29
CA GLY A 73 -17.03 -5.27 11.66
C GLY A 73 -16.88 -5.25 10.14
N ARG A 74 -15.64 -5.25 9.62
CA ARG A 74 -15.38 -5.32 8.17
C ARG A 74 -15.75 -6.68 7.59
N PHE A 75 -15.28 -7.76 8.21
CA PHE A 75 -15.60 -9.14 7.82
C PHE A 75 -17.12 -9.33 7.72
N GLU A 76 -17.87 -8.93 8.75
CA GLU A 76 -19.33 -9.08 8.78
C GLU A 76 -20.06 -8.25 7.71
N ARG A 77 -19.50 -7.14 7.25
CA ARG A 77 -20.04 -6.36 6.13
C ARG A 77 -19.69 -6.97 4.77
N ASN A 78 -18.54 -7.62 4.67
CA ASN A 78 -17.95 -8.11 3.42
C ASN A 78 -18.17 -9.61 3.20
N LYS A 79 -19.32 -10.16 3.61
CA LYS A 79 -19.59 -11.61 3.59
C LYS A 79 -19.37 -12.28 2.22
N SER A 80 -19.49 -11.53 1.13
CA SER A 80 -19.24 -12.02 -0.23
C SER A 80 -17.77 -12.41 -0.47
N LEU A 81 -16.82 -11.85 0.28
CA LEU A 81 -15.39 -12.20 0.16
C LEU A 81 -15.07 -13.57 0.76
N HIS A 82 -15.91 -14.07 1.68
CA HIS A 82 -15.59 -15.23 2.49
C HIS A 82 -16.85 -16.05 2.84
N PRO A 83 -17.58 -16.56 1.83
CA PRO A 83 -18.91 -17.17 2.00
C PRO A 83 -18.91 -18.42 2.89
N THR A 84 -17.79 -19.10 3.01
CA THR A 84 -17.64 -20.35 3.79
C THR A 84 -16.90 -20.16 5.12
N VAL A 85 -16.36 -18.98 5.38
CA VAL A 85 -15.53 -18.72 6.57
C VAL A 85 -16.38 -18.13 7.68
N ARG A 86 -16.20 -18.63 8.90
CA ARG A 86 -16.85 -18.09 10.10
C ARG A 86 -15.90 -17.19 10.85
N TRP A 87 -16.36 -16.00 11.22
CA TRP A 87 -15.58 -15.05 12.02
C TRP A 87 -15.02 -15.70 13.30
N SER A 88 -15.79 -16.55 13.97
CA SER A 88 -15.33 -17.23 15.19
C SER A 88 -14.06 -18.06 14.99
N ALA A 89 -13.84 -18.64 13.80
CA ALA A 89 -12.62 -19.37 13.47
C ALA A 89 -11.45 -18.41 13.20
N VAL A 90 -11.70 -17.32 12.47
CA VAL A 90 -10.72 -16.26 12.21
C VAL A 90 -10.25 -15.61 13.51
N GLU A 91 -11.19 -15.23 14.38
CA GLU A 91 -10.90 -14.62 15.67
C GLU A 91 -10.08 -15.54 16.59
N LYS A 92 -10.43 -16.84 16.64
CA LYS A 92 -9.64 -17.84 17.38
C LYS A 92 -8.20 -17.90 16.87
N SER A 93 -8.02 -17.88 15.54
CA SER A 93 -6.72 -17.85 14.88
C SER A 93 -5.93 -16.56 15.14
N LEU A 94 -6.58 -15.40 15.10
CA LEU A 94 -5.94 -14.11 15.37
C LEU A 94 -5.47 -14.01 16.83
N LYS A 95 -6.28 -14.48 17.78
CA LYS A 95 -5.93 -14.48 19.22
C LYS A 95 -4.78 -15.43 19.57
N ALA A 96 -4.56 -16.45 18.75
CA ALA A 96 -3.47 -17.41 18.91
C ALA A 96 -2.24 -17.09 18.03
N ALA A 97 -2.32 -16.04 17.21
CA ALA A 97 -1.23 -15.63 16.33
C ALA A 97 -0.08 -14.97 17.12
N THR A 98 1.08 -14.85 16.49
CA THR A 98 2.21 -14.15 17.09
C THR A 98 1.96 -12.63 17.09
N PRO A 99 2.60 -11.87 17.99
CA PRO A 99 2.47 -10.40 18.02
C PRO A 99 2.74 -9.74 16.67
N GLU A 100 3.68 -10.27 15.89
CA GLU A 100 4.07 -9.74 14.57
C GLU A 100 2.93 -9.85 13.55
N VAL A 101 2.07 -10.88 13.66
CA VAL A 101 0.91 -11.03 12.76
C VAL A 101 -0.11 -9.93 13.05
N LEU A 102 -0.41 -9.67 14.32
CA LEU A 102 -1.31 -8.58 14.69
C LEU A 102 -0.71 -7.22 14.34
N PHE A 103 0.60 -7.06 14.52
CA PHE A 103 1.32 -5.86 14.07
C PHE A 103 1.21 -5.66 12.55
N GLY A 104 1.38 -6.71 11.75
CA GLY A 104 1.20 -6.64 10.30
C GLY A 104 -0.20 -6.17 9.90
N LEU A 105 -1.23 -6.77 10.49
CA LEU A 105 -2.62 -6.36 10.24
C LEU A 105 -2.90 -4.92 10.71
N TYR A 106 -2.31 -4.52 11.84
CA TYR A 106 -2.39 -3.15 12.33
C TYR A 106 -1.78 -2.16 11.33
N LYS A 107 -0.59 -2.45 10.80
CA LYS A 107 0.05 -1.59 9.79
C LYS A 107 -0.72 -1.57 8.47
N MET A 108 -1.32 -2.69 8.06
CA MET A 108 -2.23 -2.71 6.91
C MET A 108 -3.44 -1.79 7.15
N GLU A 109 -4.06 -1.85 8.33
CA GLU A 109 -5.17 -0.98 8.71
C GLU A 109 -4.77 0.49 8.76
N GLU A 110 -3.70 0.81 9.49
CA GLU A 110 -3.19 2.17 9.70
C GLU A 110 -2.85 2.87 8.38
N THR A 111 -2.29 2.13 7.42
CA THR A 111 -1.95 2.67 6.10
C THR A 111 -3.15 2.73 5.14
N GLY A 112 -4.36 2.39 5.58
CA GLY A 112 -5.59 2.46 4.78
C GLY A 112 -5.80 1.26 3.84
N GLY A 113 -5.17 0.13 4.13
CA GLY A 113 -5.27 -1.10 3.33
C GLY A 113 -6.63 -1.78 3.38
N GLU A 114 -7.39 -1.54 4.44
CA GLU A 114 -8.64 -2.24 4.75
C GLU A 114 -8.46 -3.77 4.73
N PRO A 115 -7.59 -4.33 5.58
CA PRO A 115 -7.34 -5.77 5.63
C PRO A 115 -8.62 -6.56 5.90
N ASP A 116 -8.86 -7.58 5.07
CA ASP A 116 -9.95 -8.55 5.22
C ASP A 116 -9.52 -9.93 4.68
N VAL A 117 -10.26 -10.97 5.05
CA VAL A 117 -10.05 -12.33 4.54
C VAL A 117 -10.64 -12.44 3.14
N PHE A 118 -9.77 -12.75 2.17
CA PHE A 118 -10.15 -12.92 0.77
C PHE A 118 -9.80 -14.31 0.21
N MET A 119 -8.99 -15.10 0.92
CA MET A 119 -8.75 -16.51 0.60
C MET A 119 -8.78 -17.38 1.84
N ASP A 120 -9.36 -18.57 1.68
CA ASP A 120 -9.40 -19.62 2.69
C ASP A 120 -8.55 -20.82 2.24
N GLU A 121 -7.35 -20.97 2.80
CA GLU A 121 -6.46 -22.07 2.47
C GLU A 121 -6.57 -23.21 3.48
N ARG A 122 -6.02 -24.38 3.17
CA ARG A 122 -6.08 -25.56 4.06
C ARG A 122 -5.64 -25.24 5.50
N ASN A 123 -4.54 -24.51 5.67
CA ASN A 123 -3.91 -24.28 6.96
C ASN A 123 -3.87 -22.81 7.41
N ALA A 124 -4.42 -21.88 6.62
CA ALA A 124 -4.36 -20.45 6.90
C ALA A 124 -5.57 -19.70 6.35
N PHE A 125 -5.91 -18.60 7.00
CA PHE A 125 -6.72 -17.53 6.42
C PHE A 125 -5.75 -16.51 5.81
N VAL A 126 -5.99 -16.09 4.56
CA VAL A 126 -5.17 -15.07 3.92
C VAL A 126 -5.90 -13.73 4.00
N PHE A 127 -5.27 -12.80 4.71
CA PHE A 127 -5.65 -11.40 4.74
C PHE A 127 -4.96 -10.67 3.59
N GLY A 128 -5.66 -9.71 2.99
CA GLY A 128 -5.13 -8.86 1.94
C GLY A 128 -5.73 -7.46 2.02
N ASP A 129 -5.04 -6.48 1.42
CA ASP A 129 -5.62 -5.14 1.26
C ASP A 129 -6.85 -5.19 0.36
N CYS A 130 -8.03 -4.98 0.93
CA CYS A 130 -9.30 -4.99 0.21
C CYS A 130 -9.81 -3.59 -0.16
N SER A 131 -9.03 -2.54 0.11
CA SER A 131 -9.28 -1.17 -0.33
C SER A 131 -9.38 -1.07 -1.87
N ALA A 132 -10.26 -0.20 -2.39
CA ALA A 132 -10.52 -0.11 -3.83
C ALA A 132 -9.28 0.22 -4.67
N GLU A 133 -8.39 1.08 -4.17
CA GLU A 133 -7.10 1.39 -4.78
C GLU A 133 -6.00 1.17 -3.74
N SER A 134 -4.81 0.78 -4.19
CA SER A 134 -3.65 0.62 -3.30
C SER A 134 -3.46 1.88 -2.45
N PRO A 135 -3.14 1.83 -1.16
CA PRO A 135 -3.24 3.04 -0.34
C PRO A 135 -2.23 4.12 -0.71
N SER A 136 -2.61 5.40 -0.55
CA SER A 136 -1.84 6.56 -1.05
C SER A 136 -0.40 6.61 -0.54
N GLY A 137 -0.18 6.31 0.74
CA GLY A 137 1.16 6.24 1.35
C GLY A 137 2.01 5.05 0.89
N ARG A 138 1.45 4.18 0.04
CA ARG A 138 2.10 2.99 -0.53
C ARG A 138 2.15 3.05 -2.07
N ARG A 139 1.98 4.25 -2.64
CA ARG A 139 2.11 4.55 -4.07
C ARG A 139 3.39 5.33 -4.34
N ASN A 140 3.76 5.40 -5.61
CA ASN A 140 4.98 6.06 -6.07
C ASN A 140 6.23 5.45 -5.42
N VAL A 141 6.32 4.12 -5.44
CA VAL A 141 7.46 3.38 -4.90
C VAL A 141 8.15 2.58 -6.00
N VAL A 142 9.46 2.43 -5.89
CA VAL A 142 10.20 1.48 -6.71
C VAL A 142 10.02 0.07 -6.16
N PHE A 143 10.49 -0.94 -6.91
CA PHE A 143 10.31 -2.33 -6.50
C PHE A 143 11.09 -2.66 -5.22
N ASP A 144 12.42 -2.50 -5.24
CA ASP A 144 13.32 -2.90 -4.15
C ASP A 144 14.47 -1.91 -3.93
N LYS A 145 15.31 -2.23 -2.93
CA LYS A 145 16.47 -1.42 -2.54
C LYS A 145 17.49 -1.22 -3.65
N GLU A 146 17.65 -2.19 -4.56
CA GLU A 146 18.63 -2.07 -5.66
C GLU A 146 18.19 -1.00 -6.66
N VAL A 147 16.90 -0.89 -6.95
CA VAL A 147 16.34 0.18 -7.79
C VAL A 147 16.41 1.54 -7.11
N GLU A 148 16.13 1.57 -5.80
CA GLU A 148 16.13 2.79 -5.00
C GLU A 148 17.49 3.50 -4.97
N GLN A 149 18.59 2.78 -5.21
CA GLN A 149 19.95 3.35 -5.24
C GLN A 149 20.19 4.33 -6.38
N TYR A 150 19.45 4.24 -7.48
CA TYR A 150 19.64 5.09 -8.66
C TYR A 150 18.36 5.78 -9.14
N ALA A 151 17.20 5.37 -8.67
CA ALA A 151 15.92 6.00 -8.99
C ALA A 151 15.62 7.15 -8.01
N SER A 152 15.14 8.29 -8.52
CA SER A 152 14.81 9.47 -7.72
C SER A 152 13.36 9.91 -7.90
N GLY A 153 12.81 10.61 -6.90
CA GLY A 153 11.41 11.08 -6.91
C GLY A 153 10.37 10.05 -6.46
N PHE A 154 10.79 8.98 -5.78
CA PHE A 154 9.94 7.92 -5.26
C PHE A 154 9.86 7.96 -3.73
N ASN A 155 8.78 7.43 -3.17
CA ASN A 155 8.47 7.34 -1.75
C ASN A 155 9.10 6.12 -1.07
N GLY A 156 10.27 5.68 -1.55
CA GLY A 156 10.95 4.47 -1.12
C GLY A 156 10.67 3.26 -2.00
N ASN A 157 10.82 2.05 -1.44
CA ASN A 157 10.67 0.79 -2.17
C ASN A 157 9.67 -0.19 -1.53
N ALA A 158 8.93 -0.91 -2.37
CA ALA A 158 7.82 -1.78 -1.96
C ALA A 158 8.27 -2.95 -1.08
N VAL A 159 9.42 -3.55 -1.37
CA VAL A 159 9.96 -4.70 -0.60
C VAL A 159 10.27 -4.30 0.85
N ASP A 160 11.07 -3.26 1.06
CA ASP A 160 11.48 -2.83 2.40
C ASP A 160 10.28 -2.27 3.19
N MET A 161 9.36 -1.57 2.52
CA MET A 161 8.13 -1.09 3.17
C MET A 161 7.26 -2.25 3.67
N ALA A 162 7.06 -3.30 2.87
CA ALA A 162 6.33 -4.48 3.30
C ALA A 162 7.04 -5.21 4.46
N GLU A 163 8.36 -5.35 4.41
CA GLU A 163 9.15 -5.97 5.48
C GLU A 163 9.07 -5.18 6.80
N THR A 164 9.12 -3.85 6.71
CA THR A 164 8.97 -2.93 7.85
C THR A 164 7.60 -3.12 8.51
N MET A 165 6.55 -3.23 7.70
CA MET A 165 5.19 -3.52 8.16
C MET A 165 5.03 -4.94 8.71
N GLY A 166 5.95 -5.88 8.43
CA GLY A 166 5.79 -7.29 8.82
C GLY A 166 4.80 -8.05 7.95
N VAL A 167 4.65 -7.66 6.69
CA VAL A 167 3.74 -8.26 5.70
C VAL A 167 4.50 -8.64 4.44
N GLU A 168 3.85 -9.37 3.54
CA GLU A 168 4.41 -9.69 2.23
C GLU A 168 3.72 -8.88 1.13
N LEU A 169 4.40 -8.64 0.01
CA LEU A 169 3.73 -8.22 -1.22
C LEU A 169 2.80 -9.36 -1.67
N MET A 170 1.64 -9.01 -2.24
CA MET A 170 0.80 -9.99 -2.92
C MET A 170 1.55 -10.68 -4.06
N ASP A 171 1.42 -12.01 -4.15
CA ASP A 171 1.83 -12.74 -5.34
C ASP A 171 0.77 -12.69 -6.45
N GLU A 172 1.09 -13.24 -7.62
CA GLU A 172 0.18 -13.25 -8.76
C GLU A 172 -1.14 -13.99 -8.47
N ALA A 173 -1.08 -15.13 -7.78
CA ALA A 173 -2.27 -15.94 -7.49
C ALA A 173 -3.20 -15.19 -6.53
N GLN A 174 -2.63 -14.56 -5.50
CA GLN A 174 -3.35 -13.70 -4.56
C GLN A 174 -3.98 -12.51 -5.25
N TYR A 175 -3.24 -11.81 -6.12
CA TYR A 175 -3.77 -10.65 -6.83
C TYR A 175 -4.93 -11.01 -7.75
N ARG A 176 -4.82 -12.10 -8.50
CA ARG A 176 -5.90 -12.60 -9.37
C ARG A 176 -7.12 -13.01 -8.57
N ALA A 177 -6.94 -13.75 -7.47
CA ALA A 177 -8.04 -14.15 -6.59
C ALA A 177 -8.76 -12.94 -5.99
N LEU A 178 -8.02 -11.91 -5.56
CA LEU A 178 -8.62 -10.67 -5.07
C LEU A 178 -9.44 -9.96 -6.17
N GLN A 179 -8.92 -9.91 -7.40
CA GLN A 179 -9.57 -9.25 -8.53
C GLN A 179 -10.87 -9.94 -9.02
N GLU A 180 -11.02 -11.24 -8.73
CA GLU A 180 -12.27 -11.97 -8.95
C GLU A 180 -13.36 -11.57 -7.95
N LEU A 181 -12.95 -11.17 -6.74
CA LEU A 181 -13.86 -10.78 -5.65
C LEU A 181 -14.18 -9.29 -5.65
N LEU A 182 -13.20 -8.45 -5.97
CA LEU A 182 -13.29 -6.99 -5.89
C LEU A 182 -12.60 -6.32 -7.11
N PRO A 183 -13.20 -5.27 -7.69
CA PRO A 183 -12.56 -4.51 -8.76
C PRO A 183 -11.51 -3.55 -8.20
N VAL A 184 -10.35 -4.07 -7.80
CA VAL A 184 -9.27 -3.29 -7.20
C VAL A 184 -8.32 -2.73 -8.25
N ASP A 185 -7.62 -1.64 -7.89
CA ASP A 185 -6.57 -1.00 -8.68
C ASP A 185 -7.02 -0.61 -10.09
N ALA A 186 -8.16 0.08 -10.18
CA ALA A 186 -8.66 0.60 -11.45
C ALA A 186 -7.84 1.81 -11.95
N LYS A 187 -7.10 2.48 -11.05
CA LYS A 187 -6.29 3.67 -11.36
C LYS A 187 -4.81 3.48 -11.06
N THR A 188 -4.47 2.48 -10.27
CA THR A 188 -3.08 2.13 -9.95
C THR A 188 -2.66 0.83 -10.63
N TRP A 189 -1.36 0.69 -10.83
CA TRP A 189 -0.74 -0.62 -11.06
C TRP A 189 0.15 -0.93 -9.85
N ILE A 190 0.37 -2.21 -9.57
CA ILE A 190 1.06 -2.64 -8.37
C ILE A 190 2.27 -3.52 -8.67
N TRP A 191 3.30 -3.42 -7.86
CA TRP A 191 4.34 -4.41 -7.73
C TRP A 191 3.79 -5.67 -7.07
N LEU A 192 4.14 -6.81 -7.62
CA LEU A 192 3.82 -8.13 -7.06
C LEU A 192 5.08 -8.79 -6.54
N LYS A 193 4.91 -9.73 -5.62
CA LYS A 193 5.99 -10.58 -5.12
C LYS A 193 6.67 -11.27 -6.30
N THR A 194 7.91 -10.85 -6.56
CA THR A 194 8.66 -11.29 -7.74
C THR A 194 9.52 -12.51 -7.39
N PRO A 195 9.40 -13.62 -8.14
CA PRO A 195 10.28 -14.77 -7.98
C PRO A 195 11.75 -14.42 -8.19
N LYS A 196 12.65 -15.05 -7.42
CA LYS A 196 14.10 -14.78 -7.48
C LYS A 196 14.69 -14.96 -8.89
N ASN A 197 14.19 -15.90 -9.68
CA ASN A 197 14.66 -16.13 -11.05
C ASN A 197 14.26 -15.00 -12.01
N VAL A 198 13.10 -14.37 -11.80
CA VAL A 198 12.68 -13.17 -12.54
C VAL A 198 13.54 -11.97 -12.12
N ARG A 199 13.72 -11.77 -10.81
CA ARG A 199 14.53 -10.64 -10.33
C ARG A 199 16.00 -10.71 -10.73
N LYS A 200 16.56 -11.92 -10.82
CA LYS A 200 17.94 -12.17 -11.24
C LYS A 200 18.24 -11.66 -12.66
N VAL A 201 17.24 -11.58 -13.54
CA VAL A 201 17.40 -11.06 -14.91
C VAL A 201 17.10 -9.55 -15.03
N GLY A 202 16.90 -8.86 -13.91
CA GLY A 202 16.62 -7.42 -13.88
C GLY A 202 15.13 -7.06 -13.96
N ASP A 203 14.23 -8.03 -13.82
CA ASP A 203 12.79 -7.81 -13.99
C ASP A 203 12.00 -7.93 -12.67
N ALA A 204 10.81 -7.35 -12.65
CA ALA A 204 9.81 -7.56 -11.63
C ALA A 204 8.42 -7.82 -12.23
N LEU A 205 7.60 -8.52 -11.44
CA LEU A 205 6.19 -8.73 -11.74
C LEU A 205 5.38 -7.50 -11.32
N TYR A 206 4.44 -7.14 -12.16
CA TYR A 206 3.46 -6.10 -11.84
C TYR A 206 2.06 -6.48 -12.31
N GLY A 207 1.06 -6.03 -11.56
CA GLY A 207 -0.35 -6.26 -11.80
C GLY A 207 -1.08 -4.95 -12.10
N PHE A 208 -2.10 -5.01 -12.95
CA PHE A 208 -2.99 -3.87 -13.21
C PHE A 208 -4.38 -4.35 -13.60
N ARG A 209 -5.36 -3.46 -13.42
CA ARG A 209 -6.71 -3.61 -13.96
C ARG A 209 -6.94 -2.57 -15.05
N HIS A 210 -7.50 -3.00 -16.17
CA HIS A 210 -8.00 -2.10 -17.20
C HIS A 210 -9.43 -2.48 -17.54
N VAL A 211 -10.39 -1.66 -17.09
CA VAL A 211 -11.83 -1.92 -17.22
C VAL A 211 -12.19 -3.27 -16.56
N SER A 212 -12.49 -4.30 -17.35
CA SER A 212 -12.81 -5.66 -16.89
C SER A 212 -11.63 -6.63 -16.95
N SER A 213 -10.50 -6.21 -17.54
CA SER A 213 -9.35 -7.08 -17.76
C SER A 213 -8.31 -6.92 -16.67
N VAL A 214 -7.79 -8.05 -16.18
CA VAL A 214 -6.73 -8.11 -15.17
C VAL A 214 -5.45 -8.62 -15.83
N GLY A 215 -4.42 -7.78 -15.83
CA GLY A 215 -3.11 -8.11 -16.36
C GLY A 215 -2.10 -8.36 -15.25
N VAL A 216 -1.25 -9.37 -15.45
CA VAL A 216 0.00 -9.54 -14.71
C VAL A 216 1.09 -9.75 -15.74
N LEU A 217 2.14 -8.93 -15.68
CA LEU A 217 3.23 -8.91 -16.65
C LEU A 217 4.57 -8.80 -15.94
N GLN A 218 5.62 -9.15 -16.67
CA GLN A 218 7.02 -8.99 -16.27
C GLN A 218 7.61 -7.80 -17.02
N ARG A 219 8.37 -6.94 -16.34
CA ARG A 219 9.09 -5.82 -16.95
C ARG A 219 10.41 -5.58 -16.25
N ALA A 220 11.35 -4.94 -16.96
CA ALA A 220 12.55 -4.40 -16.37
C ALA A 220 12.20 -3.41 -15.25
N VAL A 221 12.88 -3.57 -14.11
CA VAL A 221 12.60 -2.79 -12.89
C VAL A 221 12.91 -1.29 -13.05
N ASP A 222 13.77 -0.96 -14.00
CA ASP A 222 14.23 0.39 -14.34
C ASP A 222 13.37 1.09 -15.40
N ASN A 223 12.31 0.45 -15.90
CA ASN A 223 11.40 1.08 -16.84
C ASN A 223 10.35 1.90 -16.07
N HIS A 224 10.71 3.13 -15.67
CA HIS A 224 9.97 4.02 -14.75
C HIS A 224 8.74 4.74 -15.34
N GLY A 225 8.13 4.23 -16.42
CA GLY A 225 7.01 4.91 -17.13
C GLY A 225 5.71 5.11 -16.32
N GLY A 226 5.69 4.78 -15.04
CA GLY A 226 4.56 5.00 -14.14
C GLY A 226 4.95 4.70 -12.70
N TYR A 227 4.28 5.34 -11.77
CA TYR A 227 4.52 5.23 -10.33
C TYR A 227 3.92 3.92 -9.79
N GLY A 228 4.76 2.98 -9.36
CA GLY A 228 4.31 1.69 -8.81
C GLY A 228 3.69 1.85 -7.42
N ALA A 229 2.72 1.01 -7.09
CA ALA A 229 2.20 0.85 -5.74
C ALA A 229 2.37 -0.59 -5.26
N PHE A 230 1.94 -0.94 -4.05
CA PHE A 230 1.84 -2.34 -3.66
C PHE A 230 0.64 -2.62 -2.75
N ARG A 231 0.18 -3.86 -2.80
CA ARG A 231 -0.75 -4.45 -1.84
C ARG A 231 -0.03 -5.48 -0.98
N ALA A 232 -0.42 -5.50 0.28
CA ALA A 232 0.05 -6.42 1.29
C ALA A 232 -0.85 -7.66 1.35
N ALA A 233 -0.22 -8.79 1.63
CA ALA A 233 -0.86 -10.03 2.03
C ALA A 233 -0.24 -10.55 3.33
N LEU A 234 -1.05 -11.20 4.16
CA LEU A 234 -0.61 -11.80 5.40
C LEU A 234 -1.38 -13.10 5.67
N ARG A 235 -0.66 -14.17 5.99
CA ARG A 235 -1.25 -15.48 6.31
C ARG A 235 -1.39 -15.64 7.81
N VAL A 236 -2.60 -15.90 8.28
CA VAL A 236 -2.90 -16.23 9.68
C VAL A 236 -3.16 -17.72 9.78
N LYS A 237 -2.32 -18.45 10.51
CA LYS A 237 -2.45 -19.91 10.65
C LYS A 237 -3.78 -20.28 11.32
N LYS A 238 -4.45 -21.29 10.75
CA LYS A 238 -5.64 -21.89 11.34
C LYS A 238 -5.26 -22.65 12.61
N VAL A 239 -5.93 -22.34 13.69
CA VAL A 239 -5.84 -23.13 14.93
C VAL A 239 -6.99 -24.10 14.99
N THR A 240 -6.68 -25.35 15.29
CA THR A 240 -7.65 -26.43 15.45
C THR A 240 -8.40 -26.29 16.77
#